data_AF-A0A958V1G9-F1
#
_entry.id   AF-A0A958V1G9-F1
#
_cell.length_a   1.000
_cell.length_b   1.000
_cell.length_c   1.000
_cell.angle_alpha   90.00
_cell.angle_beta   90.00
_cell.angle_gamma   90.00
#
_symmetry.space_group_name_H-M   'P 1'
#
loop_
_entity.id
_entity.type
_entity.pdbx_description
1 polymer ?
#
loop_
_entity_poly.entity_id
_entity_poly.type
_entity_poly.pdbx_seq_one_letter_code
_entity_poly.pdbx_strand_id
1 'polypeptide(L)' 'MKLVLKILFLIFLVMLVIGFYLKNREYAKADLIIGLDVLFMAFVLMPLFIFYRYRQGKYKKYAIDPKSKNPFKIDKDKMI' A
#
# COMPACT_ATOMS: atom_id res chain seq x y z
N MET A 1 7.27 8.25 -9.94
CA MET A 1 6.27 7.15 -9.86
C MET A 1 6.62 6.14 -8.76
N LYS A 2 7.77 5.44 -8.74
CA LYS A 2 8.17 4.59 -7.58
C LYS A 2 8.69 5.37 -6.36
N LEU A 3 9.15 6.60 -6.60
CA LEU A 3 9.90 7.42 -5.65
C LEU A 3 9.03 7.95 -4.51
N VAL A 4 7.82 8.46 -4.80
CA VAL A 4 6.87 8.94 -3.79
C VAL A 4 6.49 7.83 -2.81
N LEU A 5 6.15 6.64 -3.33
CA LEU A 5 5.82 5.49 -2.50
C LEU A 5 7.03 4.99 -1.70
N LYS A 6 8.24 5.02 -2.28
CA LYS A 6 9.49 4.72 -1.56
C LYS A 6 9.76 5.70 -0.42
N ILE A 7 9.57 7.01 -0.67
CA ILE A 7 9.75 8.06 0.35
C ILE A 7 8.71 7.89 1.46
N LEU A 8 7.45 7.65 1.10
CA LEU A 8 6.37 7.44 2.07
C LEU A 8 6.65 6.22 2.95
N PHE A 9 7.14 5.13 2.35
CA PHE A 9 7.54 3.94 3.07
C PHE A 9 8.75 4.19 3.99
N LEU A 10 9.72 5.00 3.55
CA LEU A 10 10.87 5.37 4.38
C LEU A 10 10.45 6.23 5.58
N ILE A 11 9.55 7.19 5.38
CA ILE A 11 8.98 8.03 6.45
C ILE A 11 8.24 7.15 7.47
N PHE A 12 7.45 6.20 7.00
CA PHE A 12 6.77 5.23 7.87
C PHE A 12 7.79 4.46 8.73
N LEU A 13 8.88 3.97 8.14
CA LEU A 13 9.90 3.23 8.86
C LEU A 13 10.58 4.08 9.94
N VAL A 14 10.82 5.37 9.67
CA VAL A 14 11.35 6.33 10.65
C VAL A 14 10.36 6.57 11.79
N MET A 15 9.07 6.76 11.50
CA MET A 15 8.03 6.93 12.53
C MET A 15 7.88 5.69 13.41
N LEU A 16 7.99 4.50 12.83
CA LEU A 16 7.93 3.23 13.55
C LEU A 16 9.10 3.11 14.56
N VAL A 17 10.32 3.45 14.14
CA VAL A 17 11.51 3.47 15.01
C VAL A 17 11.37 4.51 16.11
N ILE A 18 10.88 5.71 15.80
CA ILE A 18 10.61 6.76 16.78
C ILE A 18 9.56 6.30 17.79
N GLY A 19 8.45 5.69 17.34
CA GLY A 19 7.41 5.15 18.20
C GLY A 19 7.93 4.11 19.19
N PHE A 20 8.74 3.16 18.70
CA PHE A 20 9.42 2.18 19.57
C PHE A 20 10.41 2.81 20.53
N TYR A 21 11.20 3.79 20.08
CA TYR A 21 12.15 4.50 20.94
C TYR A 21 11.44 5.26 22.07
N LEU A 22 10.31 5.90 21.78
CA LEU A 22 9.49 6.59 22.78
C LEU A 22 8.84 5.62 23.76
N LYS A 23 8.43 4.43 23.29
CA LYS A 23 7.88 3.37 24.13
C LYS A 23 8.90 2.85 25.15
N ASN A 24 10.15 2.69 24.74
CA ASN A 24 11.24 2.26 25.63
C ASN A 24 11.57 3.25 26.75
N ARG A 25 11.12 4.51 26.63
CA ARG A 25 11.30 5.56 27.64
C ARG A 25 10.09 5.71 28.57
N GLU A 26 9.14 4.78 28.52
CA GLU A 26 7.89 4.76 29.31
C GLU A 26 7.06 6.05 29.19
N TYR A 27 7.15 6.74 28.05
CA TYR A 27 6.24 7.85 27.80
C TYR A 27 4.81 7.32 27.65
N ALA A 28 3.90 7.75 28.51
CA ALA A 28 2.49 7.37 28.48
C ALA A 28 1.80 7.67 27.12
N LYS A 29 2.38 8.56 26.30
CA LYS A 29 1.88 8.91 24.96
C LYS A 29 2.42 8.02 23.84
N ALA A 30 3.35 7.10 24.13
CA ALA A 30 4.01 6.27 23.12
C ALA A 30 3.04 5.29 22.45
N ASP A 31 2.15 4.66 23.22
CA ASP A 31 1.15 3.74 22.64
C ASP A 31 0.15 4.47 21.73
N LEU A 32 -0.18 5.73 22.06
CA LEU A 32 -0.99 6.60 21.19
C LEU A 32 -0.28 6.90 19.86
N ILE A 33 1.02 7.20 19.90
CA ILE A 33 1.83 7.48 18.71
C ILE A 33 1.95 6.23 17.82
N ILE A 34 2.18 5.06 18.42
CA ILE A 34 2.24 3.79 17.69
C ILE A 34 0.88 3.45 17.08
N GLY A 35 -0.22 3.63 17.82
CA GLY A 35 -1.57 3.42 17.30
C GLY A 35 -1.89 4.35 16.13
N LEU A 36 -1.45 5.61 16.21
CA LEU A 36 -1.66 6.61 15.15
C LEU A 36 -0.79 6.31 13.91
N ASP A 37 0.42 5.79 14.09
CA ASP A 37 1.30 5.33 13.02
C ASP A 37 0.69 4.15 12.24
N VAL A 38 0.16 3.14 12.96
CA VAL A 38 -0.54 2.02 12.33
C VAL A 38 -1.81 2.48 11.61
N LEU A 39 -2.55 3.43 12.18
CA LEU A 39 -3.73 4.02 11.54
C LEU A 39 -3.35 4.76 10.25
N PHE A 40 -2.26 5.53 10.27
CA PHE A 40 -1.72 6.20 9.10
C PHE A 40 -1.30 5.20 8.01
N MET A 41 -0.64 4.11 8.39
CA MET A 41 -0.28 3.01 7.48
C MET A 41 -1.53 2.40 6.81
N ALA A 42 -2.57 2.13 7.59
CA ALA A 42 -3.79 1.52 7.10
C ALA A 42 -4.60 2.45 6.18
N PHE A 43 -4.77 3.73 6.55
CA PHE A 43 -5.67 4.65 5.86
C PHE A 43 -4.99 5.53 4.82
N VAL A 44 -3.68 5.74 4.89
CA VAL A 44 -2.95 6.58 3.92
C VAL A 44 -2.12 5.70 3.00
N LEU A 45 -1.25 4.86 3.58
CA LEU A 45 -0.29 4.09 2.79
C LEU A 45 -0.99 3.02 1.93
N MET A 46 -1.98 2.30 2.47
CA MET A 46 -2.71 1.26 1.73
C MET A 46 -3.50 1.79 0.52
N PRO A 47 -4.42 2.78 0.64
CA PRO A 47 -5.15 3.26 -0.52
C PRO A 47 -4.24 3.98 -1.52
N LEU A 48 -3.20 4.69 -1.07
CA LEU A 48 -2.24 5.32 -1.98
C LEU A 48 -1.44 4.27 -2.76
N PHE A 49 -1.06 3.17 -2.11
CA PHE A 49 -0.40 2.03 -2.73
C PHE A 49 -1.27 1.41 -3.82
N ILE A 50 -2.55 1.17 -3.53
CA ILE A 50 -3.52 0.63 -4.49
C ILE A 50 -3.72 1.60 -5.64
N PHE A 51 -4.02 2.88 -5.37
CA PHE A 51 -4.22 3.88 -6.43
C PHE A 51 -3.02 3.93 -7.38
N TYR A 52 -1.81 3.98 -6.82
CA TYR A 52 -0.60 4.01 -7.62
C TYR A 52 -0.40 2.72 -8.45
N ARG A 53 -0.70 1.55 -7.88
CA ARG A 53 -0.57 0.26 -8.58
C ARG A 53 -1.58 0.10 -9.72
N TYR A 54 -2.78 0.63 -9.58
CA TYR A 54 -3.87 0.46 -10.55
C TYR A 54 -3.89 1.56 -11.64
N ARG A 55 -3.17 2.69 -11.44
CA ARG A 55 -3.12 3.85 -12.37
C ARG A 55 -2.63 3.55 -13.80
N GLN A 56 -1.98 2.41 -14.03
CA GLN A 56 -1.33 2.08 -15.32
C GLN A 56 -2.13 1.09 -16.19
N GLY A 57 -3.44 0.95 -15.97
CA GLY A 57 -4.29 0.09 -16.82
C GLY A 57 -4.06 -1.42 -16.66
N LYS A 58 -3.12 -1.84 -15.80
CA LYS A 58 -2.80 -3.26 -15.53
C LYS A 58 -3.97 -4.05 -14.95
N TYR A 59 -4.94 -3.37 -14.35
CA TYR A 59 -6.17 -4.00 -13.87
C TYR A 59 -7.01 -4.60 -15.00
N LYS A 60 -6.93 -4.05 -16.22
CA LYS A 60 -7.62 -4.59 -17.40
C LYS A 60 -7.12 -5.99 -17.77
N LYS A 61 -5.90 -6.38 -17.36
CA LYS A 61 -5.37 -7.75 -17.51
C LYS A 61 -6.08 -8.76 -16.61
N TYR A 62 -6.79 -8.31 -15.58
CA TYR A 62 -7.50 -9.16 -14.61
C TYR A 62 -9.03 -8.99 -14.66
N ALA A 63 -9.54 -8.15 -15.57
CA ALA A 63 -10.98 -7.99 -15.76
C ALA A 63 -11.52 -9.16 -16.60
N ILE A 64 -12.54 -9.84 -16.07
CA ILE A 64 -13.26 -10.90 -16.81
C ILE A 64 -14.07 -10.23 -17.91
N ASP A 65 -13.73 -10.51 -19.16
CA ASP A 65 -14.48 -9.99 -20.31
C ASP A 65 -15.73 -10.86 -20.52
N PRO A 66 -16.95 -10.32 -20.32
CA PRO A 66 -18.19 -11.08 -20.47
C PRO A 66 -18.45 -11.52 -21.91
N LYS A 67 -17.74 -10.96 -22.90
CA LYS A 67 -17.80 -11.37 -24.31
C LYS A 67 -16.74 -12.40 -24.70
N SER A 68 -15.86 -12.78 -23.76
CA SER A 68 -14.85 -13.81 -23.98
C SER A 68 -15.49 -15.18 -24.16
N LYS A 69 -15.05 -15.91 -25.18
CA LYS A 69 -15.42 -17.31 -25.43
C LYS A 69 -15.02 -18.25 -24.27
N ASN A 70 -14.09 -17.82 -23.42
CA ASN A 70 -13.68 -18.49 -22.18
C ASN A 70 -13.37 -17.43 -21.10
N PRO A 71 -14.37 -17.01 -20.29
CA PRO A 71 -14.22 -15.92 -19.33
C PRO A 71 -13.15 -16.16 -18.25
N PHE A 72 -12.76 -17.42 -18.03
CA PHE A 72 -11.75 -17.80 -17.05
C PHE A 72 -10.36 -18.08 -17.64
N LYS A 73 -10.20 -18.06 -18.98
CA LYS A 73 -8.88 -18.20 -19.59
C LYS A 73 -8.19 -16.85 -19.59
N ILE A 74 -7.05 -16.77 -18.90
CA ILE A 74 -6.19 -15.59 -18.96
C ILE A 74 -5.55 -15.57 -20.35
N ASP A 75 -6.04 -14.68 -21.20
CA ASP A 75 -5.58 -14.51 -22.56
C ASP A 75 -4.12 -14.02 -22.56
N LYS A 76 -3.20 -14.92 -22.92
CA LYS A 76 -1.75 -14.67 -22.91
C LYS A 76 -1.36 -13.57 -23.90
N ASP A 77 -2.17 -13.32 -24.93
CA ASP A 77 -1.89 -12.34 -25.96
C ASP A 77 -2.10 -10.89 -25.45
N LYS A 78 -2.93 -10.71 -24.40
CA LYS A 78 -3.05 -9.46 -23.64
C LYS A 78 -1.98 -9.29 -22.55
N MET A 79 -1.11 -10.29 -22.35
CA MET A 79 -0.04 -10.24 -21.34
C MET A 79 1.22 -9.53 -21.84
N ILE A 80 1.46 -9.52 -23.16
CA ILE A 80 2.60 -8.85 -23.81
C ILE A 80 2.35 -7.34 -23.90
#